data_AF-A0A7V9VNM6-F1
#
_entry.id   AF-A0A7V9VNM6-F1
#
_cell.length_a   1.000
_cell.length_b   1.000
_cell.length_c   1.000
_cell.angle_alpha   90.00
_cell.angle_beta   90.00
_cell.angle_gamma   90.00
#
_symmetry.space_group_name_H-M   'P 1'
#
loop_
_entity.id
_entity.type
_entity.pdbx_description
1 polymer ?
#
loop_
_entity_poly.entity_id
_entity_poly.type
_entity_poly.pdbx_seq_one_letter_code
_entity_poly.pdbx_strand_id
1 'polypeptide(L)'
;MALIFALSAQRDLTTGLGTLDLIARKIAHAVEFGLLLALWDRALRTVITRRRALIAAVTITLVYAGLDEYHQTFVSGRVGSPFDVAIDAVGIAIAVVLVTRLTTSRVR
;
A
#
# COMPACT_ATOMS: atom_id res chain seq x y z
N MET A 1 6.73 -2.11 8.60
CA MET A 1 7.62 -2.64 7.55
C MET A 1 7.76 -4.15 7.69
N ALA A 2 8.40 -4.67 8.74
CA ALA A 2 8.49 -6.12 8.97
C ALA A 2 7.13 -6.86 8.96
N LEU A 3 6.08 -6.22 9.50
CA LEU A 3 4.73 -6.78 9.48
C LEU A 3 4.18 -6.95 8.06
N ILE A 4 4.40 -5.96 7.18
CA ILE A 4 3.92 -5.99 5.79
C ILE A 4 4.58 -7.14 5.05
N PHE A 5 5.90 -7.27 5.17
CA PHE A 5 6.62 -8.39 4.57
C PHE A 5 6.20 -9.75 5.14
N ALA A 6 5.91 -9.83 6.44
CA ALA A 6 5.46 -11.08 7.05
C ALA A 6 4.05 -11.49 6.60
N LEU A 7 3.14 -10.53 6.43
CA LEU A 7 1.80 -10.76 5.89
C LEU A 7 1.85 -11.11 4.40
N SER A 8 2.68 -10.41 3.62
CA SER A 8 2.89 -10.68 2.20
C SER A 8 3.59 -12.01 1.93
N ALA A 9 4.46 -12.47 2.84
CA ALA A 9 5.17 -13.75 2.71
C ALA A 9 4.28 -14.99 2.90
N GLN A 10 3.01 -14.84 3.32
CA GLN A 10 2.12 -15.98 3.51
C GLN A 10 1.83 -16.67 2.16
N ARG A 11 2.30 -17.91 2.03
CA ARG A 11 2.01 -18.80 0.91
C ARG A 11 0.56 -19.26 1.03
N ASP A 12 -0.28 -18.78 0.12
CA ASP A 12 -1.63 -19.28 -0.13
C ASP A 12 -2.56 -19.36 1.08
N LEU A 13 -3.21 -18.24 1.41
CA LEU A 13 -4.59 -18.26 1.91
C LEU A 13 -5.51 -18.69 0.76
N THR A 14 -5.44 -19.97 0.37
CA THR A 14 -6.41 -20.55 -0.56
C THR A 14 -7.55 -21.12 0.27
N THR A 15 -8.69 -20.44 0.24
CA THR A 15 -9.92 -20.93 0.88
C THR A 15 -10.64 -21.96 -0.01
N GLY A 16 -10.08 -22.24 -1.20
CA GLY A 16 -10.70 -23.04 -2.25
C GLY A 16 -11.58 -22.23 -3.20
N LEU A 17 -11.66 -20.90 -3.01
CA LEU A 17 -12.53 -20.00 -3.79
C LEU A 17 -11.86 -19.40 -5.04
N GLY A 18 -10.60 -19.77 -5.33
CA GLY A 18 -9.89 -19.44 -6.57
C GLY A 18 -9.77 -17.93 -6.80
N THR A 19 -10.49 -17.40 -7.79
CA THR A 19 -10.45 -15.99 -8.19
C THR A 19 -10.87 -15.04 -7.06
N LEU A 20 -11.78 -15.44 -6.18
CA LEU A 20 -12.20 -14.60 -5.05
C LEU A 20 -11.06 -14.37 -4.06
N ASP A 21 -10.23 -15.39 -3.80
CA ASP A 21 -9.06 -15.25 -2.93
C ASP A 21 -8.03 -14.28 -3.55
N LEU A 22 -7.87 -14.33 -4.87
CA LEU A 22 -7.00 -13.40 -5.60
C LEU A 22 -7.50 -11.95 -5.49
N ILE A 23 -8.80 -11.72 -5.67
CA ILE A 23 -9.40 -10.39 -5.55
C ILE A 23 -9.27 -9.88 -4.11
N ALA A 24 -9.59 -10.72 -3.12
CA ALA A 24 -9.50 -10.36 -1.71
C ALA A 24 -8.07 -9.96 -1.31
N ARG A 25 -7.06 -10.72 -1.77
CA ARG A 25 -5.64 -10.38 -1.54
C ARG A 25 -5.26 -9.04 -2.16
N LYS A 26 -5.71 -8.77 -3.39
CA LYS A 26 -5.44 -7.48 -4.08
C LYS A 26 -6.06 -6.30 -3.35
N ILE A 27 -7.29 -6.46 -2.84
CA ILE A 27 -7.93 -5.44 -2.00
C ILE A 27 -7.16 -5.25 -0.70
N ALA A 28 -6.70 -6.33 -0.06
CA ALA A 28 -5.93 -6.25 1.17
C ALA A 28 -4.61 -5.48 0.99
N HIS A 29 -3.85 -5.75 -0.08
CA HIS A 29 -2.61 -5.01 -0.38
C HIS A 29 -2.91 -3.53 -0.66
N ALA A 30 -3.92 -3.22 -1.48
CA ALA A 30 -4.33 -1.85 -1.75
C ALA A 30 -4.69 -1.07 -0.46
N VAL A 31 -5.37 -1.73 0.49
CA VAL A 31 -5.70 -1.15 1.81
C VAL A 31 -4.45 -0.98 2.67
N GLU A 32 -3.55 -1.97 2.69
CA GLU A 32 -2.30 -1.95 3.44
C GLU A 32 -1.40 -0.79 3.00
N PHE A 33 -1.20 -0.63 1.69
CA PHE A 33 -0.43 0.49 1.15
C PHE A 33 -1.13 1.83 1.33
N GLY A 34 -2.47 1.88 1.22
CA GLY A 34 -3.24 3.08 1.55
C GLY A 34 -3.05 3.54 3.01
N LEU A 35 -3.07 2.59 3.95
CA LEU A 35 -2.81 2.87 5.37
C LEU A 35 -1.35 3.29 5.59
N LEU A 36 -0.41 2.62 4.95
CA LEU A 36 1.02 2.95 5.02
C LEU A 36 1.27 4.41 4.59
N LEU A 37 0.65 4.84 3.50
CA LEU A 37 0.70 6.24 3.05
C LEU A 37 0.15 7.18 4.12
N ALA A 38 -1.00 6.88 4.71
CA ALA A 38 -1.61 7.74 5.73
C ALA A 38 -0.71 7.87 6.98
N LEU A 39 -0.03 6.80 7.37
CA LEU A 39 0.91 6.80 8.49
C LEU A 39 2.16 7.62 8.18
N TRP A 40 2.76 7.45 6.99
CA TRP A 40 3.90 8.26 6.56
C TRP A 40 3.55 9.73 6.44
N ASP A 41 2.41 10.05 5.84
CA ASP A 41 1.94 11.42 5.72
C ASP A 41 1.74 12.07 7.09
N ARG A 42 1.10 11.37 8.03
CA ARG A 42 0.92 11.82 9.41
C ARG A 42 2.26 12.07 10.12
N ALA A 43 3.22 11.16 9.97
CA ALA A 43 4.53 11.27 10.61
C ALA A 43 5.38 12.39 10.01
N LEU A 44 5.42 12.53 8.68
CA LEU A 44 6.27 13.51 8.01
C LEU A 44 5.73 14.93 8.14
N ARG A 45 4.41 15.11 8.27
CA ARG A 45 3.80 16.44 8.46
C ARG A 45 4.20 17.15 9.74
N THR A 46 4.73 16.43 10.74
CA THR A 46 5.25 17.04 11.97
C THR A 46 6.66 17.60 11.81
N VAL A 47 7.35 17.28 10.71
CA VAL A 47 8.76 17.63 10.48
C VAL A 47 8.95 18.50 9.24
N ILE A 48 8.13 18.31 8.20
CA ILE A 48 8.23 19.02 6.92
C ILE A 48 6.86 19.55 6.46
N THR A 49 6.88 20.44 5.47
CA THR A 49 5.65 21.08 4.96
C THR A 49 4.66 20.04 4.43
N ARG A 50 3.36 20.33 4.56
CA ARG A 50 2.26 19.44 4.15
C ARG A 50 2.44 18.86 2.74
N ARG A 51 2.83 19.70 1.78
CA ARG A 51 3.06 19.27 0.39
C ARG A 51 4.26 18.33 0.27
N ARG A 52 5.38 18.63 0.95
CA ARG A 52 6.58 17.79 0.91
C ARG A 52 6.34 16.45 1.64
N ALA A 53 5.63 16.47 2.76
CA ALA A 53 5.24 15.26 3.48
C ALA A 53 4.40 14.32 2.62
N LEU A 54 3.39 14.85 1.92
CA LEU A 54 2.53 14.04 1.05
C LEU A 54 3.33 13.44 -0.13
N ILE A 55 4.18 14.23 -0.77
CA ILE A 55 5.05 13.74 -1.87
C ILE A 55 5.96 12.62 -1.36
N ALA A 56 6.65 12.85 -0.23
CA ALA A 56 7.54 11.86 0.36
C ALA A 56 6.78 10.58 0.78
N ALA A 57 5.60 10.70 1.38
CA ALA A 57 4.76 9.57 1.76
C ALA A 57 4.34 8.73 0.55
N VAL A 58 3.91 9.39 -0.55
CA VAL A 58 3.59 8.71 -1.82
C VAL A 58 4.81 7.99 -2.36
N THR A 59 5.96 8.67 -2.45
CA THR A 59 7.19 8.07 -3.00
C THR A 59 7.64 6.87 -2.18
N ILE A 60 7.71 6.98 -0.85
CA ILE A 60 8.13 5.89 0.03
C ILE A 60 7.17 4.70 -0.10
N THR A 61 5.86 4.95 -0.13
CA THR A 61 4.84 3.89 -0.21
C THR A 61 4.88 3.16 -1.55
N LEU A 62 5.03 3.89 -2.67
CA LEU A 62 5.16 3.28 -4.01
C LEU A 62 6.43 2.45 -4.15
N VAL A 63 7.56 2.95 -3.63
CA VAL A 63 8.81 2.17 -3.61
C VAL A 63 8.62 0.91 -2.78
N TYR A 64 7.92 1.01 -1.64
CA TYR A 64 7.66 -0.15 -0.78
C TYR A 64 6.73 -1.18 -1.44
N ALA A 65 5.72 -0.74 -2.21
CA ALA A 65 4.86 -1.63 -3.00
C ALA A 65 5.66 -2.38 -4.07
N GLY A 66 6.56 -1.70 -4.78
CA GLY A 66 7.46 -2.35 -5.73
C GLY A 66 8.43 -3.34 -5.05
N LEU A 67 8.94 -3.02 -3.86
CA LEU A 67 9.79 -3.92 -3.09
C LEU A 67 9.01 -5.14 -2.56
N ASP A 68 7.75 -4.98 -2.19
CA ASP A 68 6.89 -6.10 -1.80
C ASP A 68 6.63 -7.04 -2.97
N GLU A 69 6.29 -6.50 -4.14
CA GLU A 69 6.11 -7.30 -5.36
C GLU A 69 7.39 -8.05 -5.76
N TYR A 70 8.54 -7.37 -5.67
CA TYR A 70 9.84 -8.00 -5.86
C TYR A 70 10.08 -9.11 -4.83
N HIS A 71 9.75 -8.88 -3.56
CA HIS A 71 9.87 -9.89 -2.51
C HIS A 71 8.97 -11.11 -2.76
N GLN A 72 7.75 -10.89 -3.27
CA GLN A 72 6.83 -11.96 -3.62
C GLN A 72 7.38 -12.88 -4.72
N THR A 73 8.28 -12.41 -5.60
CA THR A 73 8.93 -13.28 -6.60
C THR A 73 9.78 -14.39 -5.99
N PHE A 74 10.24 -14.23 -4.74
CA PHE A 74 10.98 -15.26 -4.01
C PHE A 74 10.06 -16.25 -3.28
N VAL A 75 8.75 -16.01 -3.29
CA VAL A 75 7.76 -16.87 -2.66
C VAL A 75 7.26 -17.89 -3.69
N SER A 76 7.67 -19.14 -3.53
CA SER A 76 7.22 -20.26 -4.38
C SER A 76 5.69 -20.29 -4.51
N GLY A 77 5.19 -20.31 -5.74
CA GLY A 77 3.75 -20.30 -6.04
C GLY A 77 3.17 -18.91 -6.37
N ARG A 78 3.92 -17.81 -6.17
CA ARG A 78 3.52 -16.47 -6.59
C ARG A 78 4.24 -16.07 -7.88
N VAL A 79 3.50 -15.47 -8.81
CA VAL A 79 4.06 -14.81 -10.00
C VAL A 79 3.94 -13.33 -9.76
N GLY A 80 5.08 -12.67 -9.54
CA GLY A 80 5.08 -11.22 -9.42
C GLY A 80 4.69 -10.57 -10.75
N SER A 81 3.79 -9.59 -10.72
CA SER A 81 3.28 -8.87 -11.88
C SER A 81 3.37 -7.36 -11.65
N PRO A 82 3.93 -6.58 -12.60
CA PRO A 82 3.87 -5.12 -12.55
C PRO A 82 2.43 -4.56 -12.49
N PHE A 83 1.43 -5.34 -12.92
CA PHE A 83 0.02 -4.97 -12.78
C PHE A 83 -0.45 -4.98 -11.33
N ASP A 84 0.16 -5.76 -10.44
CA ASP A 84 -0.23 -5.82 -9.03
C ASP A 84 0.23 -4.54 -8.31
N VAL A 85 1.44 -4.05 -8.62
CA VAL A 85 1.91 -2.71 -8.18
C VAL A 85 0.97 -1.60 -8.68
N ALA A 86 0.42 -1.72 -9.88
CA ALA A 86 -0.52 -0.74 -10.42
C ALA A 86 -1.85 -0.72 -9.65
N ILE A 87 -2.34 -1.88 -9.19
CA ILE A 87 -3.53 -1.98 -8.33
C ILE A 87 -3.25 -1.35 -6.97
N ASP A 88 -2.09 -1.60 -6.39
CA ASP A 88 -1.67 -0.98 -5.13
C ASP A 88 -1.56 0.54 -5.27
N ALA A 89 -1.07 1.02 -6.42
CA ALA A 89 -1.02 2.45 -6.74
C ALA A 89 -2.42 3.10 -6.77
N VAL A 90 -3.47 2.36 -7.16
CA VAL A 90 -4.87 2.85 -7.06
C VAL A 90 -5.28 3.00 -5.59
N GLY A 91 -4.96 2.03 -4.73
CA GLY A 91 -5.18 2.12 -3.29
C GLY A 91 -4.47 3.33 -2.65
N ILE A 92 -3.22 3.54 -3.03
CA ILE A 92 -2.42 4.72 -2.64
C ILE A 92 -3.09 6.02 -3.11
N ALA A 93 -3.56 6.09 -4.36
CA ALA A 93 -4.23 7.27 -4.90
C ALA A 93 -5.53 7.59 -4.14
N ILE A 94 -6.32 6.57 -3.80
CA ILE A 94 -7.53 6.73 -2.96
C ILE A 94 -7.13 7.31 -1.58
N ALA A 95 -6.09 6.77 -0.95
CA ALA A 95 -5.61 7.25 0.33
C ALA A 95 -5.12 8.71 0.27
N VAL A 96 -4.46 9.13 -0.81
CA VAL A 96 -4.09 10.55 -1.03
C VAL A 96 -5.33 11.45 -1.02
N VAL A 97 -6.39 11.07 -1.73
CA VAL A 97 -7.64 11.84 -1.75
C VAL A 97 -8.25 11.90 -0.36
N LEU A 98 -8.34 10.78 0.35
CA LEU A 98 -8.91 10.73 1.69
C LEU A 98 -8.13 11.63 2.67
N VAL A 99 -6.81 11.47 2.73
CA VAL A 99 -5.95 12.21 3.66
C VAL A 99 -5.99 13.71 3.36
N THR A 100 -5.95 14.11 2.09
CA THR A 100 -6.03 15.53 1.70
C THR A 100 -7.36 16.16 2.05
N ARG A 101 -8.49 15.45 1.90
CA ARG A 101 -9.82 15.91 2.32
C ARG A 101 -9.90 16.06 3.84
N LEU A 102 -9.49 15.03 4.59
CA LEU A 102 -9.53 15.01 6.06
C LEU A 102 -8.67 16.10 6.71
N THR A 103 -7.52 16.43 6.13
CA THR A 103 -6.69 17.53 6.66
C THR A 103 -7.17 18.91 6.25
N THR A 104 -8.02 19.03 5.23
CA THR A 104 -8.60 20.32 4.84
C THR A 104 -9.82 20.67 5.71
N SER A 105 -10.58 19.66 6.15
CA SER A 105 -11.71 19.82 7.08
C SER A 105 -11.30 20.17 8.51
N ARG A 106 -10.05 19.93 8.92
CA ARG A 106 -9.53 20.26 10.27
C ARG A 106 -9.03 21.71 10.43
N VAL A 107 -9.00 22.48 9.35
CA VAL A 107 -8.48 23.86 9.32
C VAL A 107 -9.61 24.89 9.16
N ARG A 108 -10.87 24.44 9.13
CA ARG A 108 -12.06 25.29 9.34
C ARG A 108 -12.61 25.01 10.74
#